data_AF-A0A9R0E994-F1
#
_entry.id   AF-A0A9R0E994-F1
#
_cell.length_a   1.000
_cell.length_b   1.000
_cell.length_c   1.000
_cell.angle_alpha   90.00
_cell.angle_beta   90.00
_cell.angle_gamma   90.00
#
_symmetry.space_group_name_H-M   'P 1'
#
loop_
_entity.id
_entity.type
_entity.pdbx_description
1 polymer ?
#
loop_
_entity_poly.entity_id
_entity_poly.type
_entity_poly.pdbx_seq_one_letter_code
_entity_poly.pdbx_strand_id
1 'polypeptide(L)'
;MTDELRECFEESKDPVTCEREICIAKKKGFATKHNDIDMKKLEELIDDEFCEDTKLLEDVKTNCLNENFEKYAPSEYCNFTKMRHCVAVWMLSHCLEWHDNADCKEMKGFVEKCVKMSQ
;
A
#
# COMPACT_ATOMS: atom_id res chain seq x y z
N MET A 1 9.12 -4.50 -11.18
CA MET A 1 10.09 -4.08 -10.15
C MET A 1 11.26 -3.46 -10.87
N THR A 2 11.50 -2.16 -10.68
CA THR A 2 12.63 -1.47 -11.30
C THR A 2 13.93 -1.83 -10.58
N ASP A 3 15.06 -1.78 -11.29
CA ASP A 3 16.39 -2.09 -10.71
C ASP A 3 16.72 -1.23 -9.48
N GLU A 4 16.15 -0.02 -9.42
CA GLU A 4 16.32 0.94 -8.32
C GLU A 4 15.68 0.51 -7.00
N LEU A 5 14.64 -0.33 -7.05
CA LEU A 5 13.98 -0.83 -5.84
C LEU A 5 14.66 -2.07 -5.30
N ARG A 6 15.50 -2.76 -6.09
CA ARG A 6 16.10 -4.05 -5.70
C ARG A 6 16.90 -3.95 -4.39
N GLU A 7 17.65 -2.87 -4.20
CA GLU A 7 18.44 -2.64 -2.98
C GLU A 7 17.59 -2.65 -1.70
N CYS A 8 16.37 -2.10 -1.76
CA CYS A 8 15.47 -2.07 -0.61
C CYS A 8 15.04 -3.48 -0.13
N PHE A 9 15.10 -4.48 -1.02
CA PHE A 9 14.72 -5.87 -0.73
C PHE A 9 15.95 -6.73 -0.36
N GLU A 10 17.15 -6.29 -0.74
CA GLU A 10 18.41 -6.94 -0.38
C GLU A 10 18.82 -6.58 1.06
N GLU A 11 18.55 -5.34 1.48
CA GLU A 11 18.88 -4.85 2.83
C GLU A 11 17.96 -5.41 3.92
N SER A 12 16.72 -5.77 3.60
CA SER A 12 15.78 -6.38 4.55
C SER A 12 15.04 -7.57 3.94
N LYS A 13 15.34 -8.76 4.49
CA LYS A 13 14.67 -10.02 4.11
C LYS A 13 13.32 -10.20 4.79
N ASP A 14 13.05 -9.44 5.84
CA ASP A 14 11.77 -9.51 6.54
C ASP A 14 10.79 -8.53 5.87
N PRO A 15 9.69 -9.03 5.28
CA PRO A 15 8.72 -8.19 4.56
C PRO A 15 7.89 -7.29 5.48
N VAL A 16 8.07 -7.38 6.80
CA VAL A 16 7.32 -6.62 7.80
C VAL A 16 8.11 -5.41 8.32
N THR A 17 9.40 -5.29 7.98
CA THR A 17 10.22 -4.23 8.58
C THR A 17 9.96 -2.86 7.97
N CYS A 18 10.06 -1.85 8.82
CA CYS A 18 9.82 -0.46 8.46
C CYS A 18 10.91 0.11 7.56
N GLU A 19 12.14 -0.39 7.68
CA GLU A 19 13.30 0.08 6.91
C GLU A 19 13.09 -0.14 5.41
N ARG A 20 12.54 -1.29 5.03
CA ARG A 20 12.26 -1.60 3.62
C ARG A 20 11.24 -0.64 3.05
N GLU A 21 10.14 -0.41 3.77
CA GLU A 21 9.08 0.48 3.29
C GLU A 21 9.52 1.95 3.25
N ILE A 22 10.34 2.38 4.21
CA ILE A 22 10.98 3.69 4.20
C ILE A 22 11.93 3.81 2.99
N CYS A 23 12.72 2.78 2.68
CA CYS A 23 13.60 2.77 1.51
C CYS A 23 12.80 2.96 0.21
N ILE A 24 11.73 2.16 0.04
CA ILE A 24 10.84 2.27 -1.12
C ILE A 24 10.23 3.68 -1.20
N ALA A 25 9.76 4.22 -0.08
CA ALA A 25 9.17 5.54 -0.03
C ALA A 25 10.14 6.67 -0.38
N LYS A 26 11.42 6.55 0.04
CA LYS A 26 12.49 7.48 -0.35
C LYS A 26 12.77 7.42 -1.85
N LYS A 27 12.87 6.22 -2.42
CA LYS A 27 13.09 6.03 -3.87
C LYS A 27 11.93 6.56 -4.70
N LYS A 28 10.70 6.35 -4.24
CA LYS A 28 9.49 6.87 -4.88
C LYS A 28 9.23 8.36 -4.58
N GLY A 29 10.02 8.98 -3.70
CA GLY A 29 9.97 10.42 -3.45
C GLY A 29 8.85 10.92 -2.53
N PHE A 30 8.23 10.05 -1.74
CA PHE A 30 7.15 10.41 -0.80
C PHE A 30 7.52 10.25 0.67
N ALA A 31 8.79 10.04 1.00
CA ALA A 31 9.29 10.11 2.37
C ALA A 31 9.97 11.45 2.67
N THR A 32 9.69 12.02 3.84
CA THR A 32 10.39 13.21 4.35
C THR A 32 11.81 12.86 4.83
N LYS A 33 12.62 13.89 5.12
CA LYS A 33 13.95 13.73 5.73
C LYS A 33 13.91 13.10 7.12
N HIS A 34 12.76 13.15 7.80
CA HIS A 34 12.56 12.60 9.14
C HIS A 34 11.98 11.18 9.11
N ASN A 35 11.89 10.56 7.93
CA ASN A 35 11.20 9.29 7.72
C ASN A 35 9.71 9.35 8.11
N ASP A 36 9.05 10.45 7.77
CA ASP A 36 7.59 10.55 7.79
C ASP A 36 7.06 10.46 6.36
N ILE A 37 5.76 10.19 6.21
CA ILE A 37 5.09 10.21 4.90
C ILE A 37 4.87 11.68 4.49
N ASP A 38 5.40 12.08 3.35
CA ASP A 38 5.02 13.34 2.69
C ASP A 38 3.67 13.11 1.99
N MET A 39 2.58 13.45 2.68
CA MET A 39 1.22 13.20 2.21
C MET A 39 0.92 13.86 0.86
N LYS A 40 1.51 15.03 0.60
CA LYS A 40 1.31 15.72 -0.68
C LYS A 40 1.98 14.95 -1.81
N LYS A 41 3.21 14.50 -1.61
CA LYS A 41 3.94 13.69 -2.60
C LYS A 41 3.31 12.32 -2.79
N LEU A 42 2.78 11.73 -1.73
CA LEU A 42 2.03 10.48 -1.82
C LEU A 42 0.75 10.65 -2.63
N GLU A 43 -0.02 11.73 -2.41
CA GLU A 43 -1.22 12.00 -3.19
C GLU A 43 -0.90 12.20 -4.68
N GLU A 44 0.13 13.00 -5.00
CA GLU A 44 0.63 13.19 -6.38
C GLU A 44 1.00 11.84 -7.04
N LEU A 45 1.65 10.94 -6.30
CA LEU A 45 2.02 9.61 -6.78
C LEU A 45 0.79 8.71 -7.01
N ILE A 46 -0.18 8.74 -6.10
CA ILE A 46 -1.42 7.95 -6.20
C ILE A 46 -2.25 8.40 -7.41
N ASP A 47 -2.31 9.71 -7.67
CA ASP A 47 -2.97 10.28 -8.85
C ASP A 47 -2.32 9.77 -10.15
N ASP A 48 -0.99 9.71 -10.21
CA ASP A 48 -0.26 9.20 -11.37
C ASP A 48 -0.41 7.68 -11.54
N GLU A 49 -0.22 6.90 -10.47
CA GLU A 49 -0.25 5.43 -10.51
C GLU A 49 -1.64 4.86 -10.84
N PHE A 50 -2.72 5.53 -10.44
CA PHE A 50 -4.10 5.03 -10.62
C PHE A 50 -4.96 5.90 -11.53
N CYS A 51 -4.37 6.79 -12.34
CA CYS A 51 -5.13 7.69 -13.23
C CYS A 51 -6.08 6.98 -14.19
N GLU A 52 -5.79 5.74 -14.59
CA GLU A 52 -6.60 4.96 -15.52
C GLU A 52 -7.79 4.24 -14.84
N ASP A 53 -7.70 3.98 -13.52
CA ASP A 53 -8.76 3.35 -12.74
C ASP A 53 -9.31 4.37 -11.71
N THR A 54 -10.23 5.20 -12.18
CA THR A 54 -10.82 6.29 -11.39
C THR A 54 -11.50 5.81 -10.11
N LYS A 55 -12.01 4.57 -10.10
CA LYS A 55 -12.72 4.02 -8.95
C LYS A 55 -11.73 3.54 -7.89
N LEU A 56 -10.68 2.84 -8.30
CA LEU A 56 -9.57 2.50 -7.41
C LEU A 56 -8.92 3.77 -6.83
N LEU A 57 -8.71 4.80 -7.66
CA LEU A 57 -8.17 6.08 -7.23
C LEU A 57 -9.02 6.72 -6.12
N GLU A 58 -10.34 6.81 -6.32
CA GLU A 58 -11.28 7.36 -5.33
C GLU A 58 -11.26 6.57 -4.03
N ASP A 59 -11.31 5.24 -4.11
CA ASP A 59 -11.28 4.36 -2.93
C ASP A 59 -9.95 4.49 -2.17
N VAL A 60 -8.81 4.55 -2.86
CA VAL A 60 -7.50 4.74 -2.23
C VAL A 60 -7.40 6.12 -1.58
N LYS A 61 -7.82 7.19 -2.25
CA LYS A 61 -7.80 8.54 -1.66
C LYS A 61 -8.68 8.64 -0.42
N THR A 62 -9.88 8.07 -0.49
CA THR A 62 -10.84 8.12 0.62
C THR A 62 -10.35 7.31 1.82
N ASN A 63 -9.77 6.12 1.58
CA ASN A 63 -9.52 5.16 2.65
C ASN A 63 -8.08 5.09 3.12
N CYS A 64 -7.12 5.59 2.35
CA CYS A 64 -5.70 5.50 2.66
C CYS A 64 -5.02 6.85 2.88
N LEU A 65 -5.55 7.96 2.39
CA LEU A 65 -4.99 9.28 2.70
C LEU A 65 -5.56 9.85 4.00
N ASN A 66 -4.98 10.94 4.49
CA ASN A 66 -5.39 11.64 5.71
C ASN A 66 -5.45 10.72 6.94
N GLU A 67 -4.44 9.86 7.13
CA GLU A 67 -4.31 8.98 8.30
C GLU A 67 -5.37 7.86 8.41
N ASN A 68 -6.25 7.72 7.42
CA ASN A 68 -7.23 6.61 7.39
C ASN A 68 -6.57 5.22 7.26
N PHE A 69 -5.29 5.17 6.89
CA PHE A 69 -4.50 3.94 6.80
C PHE A 69 -4.18 3.30 8.17
N GLU A 70 -4.38 3.99 9.30
CA GLU A 70 -3.98 3.48 10.62
C GLU A 70 -4.67 2.16 11.02
N LYS A 71 -5.89 1.93 10.53
CA LYS A 71 -6.68 0.71 10.81
C LYS A 71 -6.23 -0.53 10.02
N TYR A 72 -5.30 -0.40 9.08
CA TYR A 72 -4.90 -1.48 8.16
C TYR A 72 -3.72 -2.31 8.64
N ALA A 73 -3.17 -2.01 9.82
CA ALA A 73 -2.25 -2.90 10.51
C ALA A 73 -2.29 -2.64 12.03
N PRO A 74 -1.77 -3.58 12.84
CA PRO A 74 -1.59 -3.38 14.28
C PRO A 74 -0.80 -2.10 14.61
N SER A 75 -0.98 -1.55 15.80
CA SER A 75 -0.42 -0.24 16.17
C SER A 75 1.11 -0.22 16.19
N GLU A 76 1.74 -1.36 16.46
CA GLU A 76 3.20 -1.55 16.47
C GLU A 76 3.84 -1.45 15.08
N TYR A 77 3.06 -1.51 14.00
CA TYR A 77 3.55 -1.32 12.65
C TYR A 77 3.80 0.17 12.39
N CYS A 78 4.87 0.51 11.69
CA CYS A 78 5.07 1.88 11.25
C CYS A 78 4.06 2.31 10.19
N ASN A 79 3.95 3.62 10.04
CA ASN A 79 3.00 4.26 9.15
C ASN A 79 3.17 3.86 7.68
N PHE A 80 4.41 3.63 7.21
CA PHE A 80 4.63 3.17 5.85
C PHE A 80 4.05 1.78 5.59
N THR A 81 4.21 0.84 6.52
CA THR A 81 3.64 -0.51 6.37
C THR A 81 2.11 -0.48 6.42
N LYS A 82 1.53 0.31 7.34
CA LYS A 82 0.08 0.54 7.40
C LYS A 82 -0.46 1.14 6.10
N MET A 83 0.21 2.17 5.57
CA MET A 83 -0.12 2.78 4.28
C MET A 83 -0.08 1.78 3.14
N ARG A 84 1.00 1.00 3.03
CA ARG A 84 1.15 -0.05 2.00
C ARG A 84 0.03 -1.08 2.08
N HIS A 85 -0.32 -1.53 3.28
CA HIS A 85 -1.42 -2.47 3.47
C HIS A 85 -2.75 -1.88 3.03
N CYS A 86 -3.02 -0.62 3.36
CA CYS A 86 -4.21 0.07 2.89
C CYS A 86 -4.31 0.06 1.37
N VAL A 87 -3.28 0.57 0.69
CA VAL A 87 -3.27 0.64 -0.79
C VAL A 87 -3.39 -0.75 -1.40
N ALA A 88 -2.67 -1.75 -0.87
CA ALA A 88 -2.70 -3.12 -1.39
C ALA A 88 -4.10 -3.76 -1.26
N VAL A 89 -4.82 -3.53 -0.16
CA VAL A 89 -6.18 -4.06 0.02
C VAL A 89 -7.13 -3.51 -1.05
N TRP A 90 -7.05 -2.21 -1.35
CA TRP A 90 -7.87 -1.61 -2.40
C TRP A 90 -7.44 -2.04 -3.80
N MET A 91 -6.14 -2.11 -4.10
CA MET A 91 -5.67 -2.65 -5.38
C MET A 91 -6.19 -4.08 -5.62
N LEU A 92 -6.14 -4.93 -4.60
CA LEU A 92 -6.62 -6.31 -4.70
C LEU A 92 -8.14 -6.40 -4.80
N SER A 93 -8.89 -5.49 -4.15
CA SER A 93 -10.36 -5.50 -4.21
C SER A 93 -10.91 -5.10 -5.58
N HIS A 94 -10.14 -4.33 -6.36
CA HIS A 94 -10.44 -3.96 -7.74
C HIS A 94 -9.85 -4.90 -8.79
N CYS A 95 -9.07 -5.92 -8.39
CA CYS A 95 -8.50 -6.88 -9.33
C CYS A 95 -9.60 -7.69 -10.06
N LEU A 96 -9.66 -7.56 -11.38
CA LEU A 96 -10.62 -8.26 -12.24
C LEU A 96 -10.15 -9.67 -12.62
N GLU A 97 -8.85 -9.96 -12.49
CA GLU A 97 -8.19 -11.14 -13.05
C GLU A 97 -7.78 -12.15 -11.96
N TRP A 98 -8.64 -12.37 -10.95
CA TRP A 98 -8.39 -13.39 -9.95
C TRP A 98 -8.30 -14.79 -10.60
N HIS A 99 -7.15 -15.44 -10.43
CA HIS A 99 -6.99 -16.84 -10.84
C HIS A 99 -7.86 -17.77 -9.98
N ASP A 100 -8.41 -18.83 -10.59
CA ASP A 100 -9.34 -19.75 -9.92
C ASP A 100 -8.69 -20.84 -9.07
N ASN A 101 -7.46 -20.62 -8.58
CA ASN A 101 -6.77 -21.55 -7.70
C ASN A 101 -7.14 -21.34 -6.22
N ALA A 102 -6.79 -22.30 -5.35
CA ALA A 102 -7.16 -22.27 -3.94
C ALA A 102 -6.61 -21.03 -3.21
N ASP A 103 -5.34 -20.70 -3.43
CA ASP A 103 -4.65 -19.60 -2.76
C ASP A 103 -5.27 -18.24 -3.13
N CYS A 104 -5.55 -18.02 -4.42
CA CYS A 104 -6.22 -16.82 -4.91
C CYS A 104 -7.65 -16.69 -4.39
N LYS A 105 -8.40 -17.79 -4.26
CA LYS A 105 -9.74 -17.79 -3.66
C LYS A 105 -9.72 -17.39 -2.19
N GLU A 106 -8.78 -17.94 -1.43
CA GLU A 106 -8.61 -17.60 -0.02
C GLU A 106 -8.23 -16.12 0.14
N MET A 107 -7.25 -15.65 -0.63
CA MET A 107 -6.82 -14.25 -0.60
C MET A 107 -7.95 -13.29 -0.98
N LYS A 108 -8.73 -13.59 -2.03
CA LYS A 108 -9.89 -12.79 -2.41
C LYS A 108 -10.89 -12.67 -1.25
N GLY A 109 -11.22 -13.80 -0.61
CA GLY A 109 -12.11 -13.80 0.56
C GLY A 109 -11.55 -13.02 1.75
N PHE A 110 -10.22 -12.99 1.92
CA PHE A 110 -9.56 -12.17 2.93
C PHE A 110 -9.66 -10.67 2.62
N VAL A 111 -9.34 -10.28 1.38
CA VAL A 111 -9.44 -8.88 0.92
C VAL A 111 -10.86 -8.34 1.07
N GLU A 112 -11.87 -9.12 0.70
CA GLU A 112 -13.29 -8.74 0.88
C GLU A 112 -13.66 -8.48 2.34
N LYS A 113 -13.07 -9.23 3.29
CA LYS A 113 -13.26 -8.99 4.73
C LYS A 113 -12.56 -7.71 5.18
N CYS A 114 -11.32 -7.48 4.76
CA CYS A 114 -10.57 -6.27 5.09
C CYS A 114 -11.29 -5.00 4.62
N VAL A 115 -11.80 -5.00 3.37
CA VAL A 115 -12.57 -3.87 2.83
C VAL A 115 -13.81 -3.60 3.70
N LYS A 116 -14.58 -4.63 4.06
CA LYS A 116 -15.78 -4.47 4.90
C LYS A 116 -15.50 -3.95 6.31
N MET A 117 -14.35 -4.32 6.89
CA MET A 117 -13.93 -3.83 8.21
C MET A 117 -13.38 -2.40 8.16
N SER A 118 -13.05 -1.91 6.96
CA SER A 118 -12.47 -0.60 6.73
C SER A 118 -13.48 0.47 6.34
N GLN A 119 -14.75 0.11 6.10
CA GLN A 119 -15.85 1.06 5.90
C GLN A 119 -16.50 1.42 7.25
#